data_AF-A0A1B8EW28-F1
#
_entry.id   AF-A0A1B8EW28-F1
#
_cell.length_a   1.000
_cell.length_b   1.000
_cell.length_c   1.000
_cell.angle_alpha   90.00
_cell.angle_beta   90.00
_cell.angle_gamma   90.00
#
_symmetry.space_group_name_H-M   'P 1'
#
loop_
_entity.id
_entity.type
_entity.pdbx_description
1 polymer ?
#
loop_
_entity_poly.entity_id
_entity_poly.type
_entity_poly.pdbx_seq_one_letter_code
_entity_poly.pdbx_strand_id
1 'polypeptide(L)'
;MTNIGLDCGALAAAWLTAWERRTEGWKHSRELLVKLLDGIARLKHGIGNNAMLLNPKTGEIRECPPPTPAYAISHLSMLFGFPEIFAGLLDYAKGEYPSAVGNFMKVWLSYCRAYNGGPEVQRKEFGFEFPDHATWTQSHSTLTAFAAVEEKSDDLGNAAWSQFFRTDTYPQKYDLTVIKTSPPEYFTNGEEGPSIRTNEAAISNLANIRKYIK
;
A
#
# COMPACT_ATOMS: atom_id res chain seq x y z
N MET A 1 -2.28 -16.52 -11.35
CA MET A 1 -3.09 -15.46 -10.73
C MET A 1 -2.19 -14.79 -9.71
N THR A 2 -2.25 -13.46 -9.63
CA THR A 2 -1.36 -12.63 -8.82
C THR A 2 -2.24 -11.64 -8.05
N ASN A 3 -2.02 -11.54 -6.74
CA ASN A 3 -2.63 -10.52 -5.91
C ASN A 3 -1.86 -9.19 -6.07
N ILE A 4 -2.56 -8.11 -6.39
CA ILE A 4 -1.95 -6.82 -6.65
C ILE A 4 -1.27 -6.28 -5.39
N GLY A 5 -1.97 -6.25 -4.25
CA GLY A 5 -1.44 -5.67 -3.02
C GLY A 5 -0.35 -6.52 -2.34
N LEU A 6 -0.46 -7.85 -2.38
CA LEU A 6 0.43 -8.77 -1.67
C LEU A 6 1.64 -9.19 -2.49
N ASP A 7 1.46 -9.47 -3.79
CA ASP A 7 2.52 -10.07 -4.60
C ASP A 7 3.32 -9.02 -5.38
N CYS A 8 2.65 -7.95 -5.85
CA CYS A 8 3.31 -7.01 -6.76
C CYS A 8 4.36 -6.14 -6.07
N GLY A 9 4.25 -5.89 -4.76
CA GLY A 9 5.30 -5.20 -4.02
C GLY A 9 6.64 -5.92 -4.12
N ALA A 10 6.66 -7.24 -3.86
CA ALA A 10 7.86 -8.06 -3.96
C ALA A 10 8.35 -8.23 -5.41
N LEU A 11 7.45 -8.45 -6.37
CA LEU A 11 7.80 -8.54 -7.79
C LEU A 11 8.43 -7.24 -8.30
N ALA A 12 7.80 -6.10 -8.00
CA ALA A 12 8.30 -4.80 -8.38
C ALA A 12 9.64 -4.49 -7.71
N ALA A 13 9.82 -4.84 -6.43
CA ALA A 13 11.08 -4.63 -5.71
C ALA A 13 12.23 -5.39 -6.36
N ALA A 14 12.02 -6.65 -6.75
CA ALA A 14 13.02 -7.46 -7.41
C ALA A 14 13.43 -6.88 -8.78
N TRP A 15 12.43 -6.52 -9.61
CA TRP A 15 12.68 -5.96 -10.94
C TRP A 15 13.28 -4.55 -10.88
N LEU A 16 12.86 -3.72 -9.91
CA LEU A 16 13.37 -2.38 -9.73
C LEU A 16 14.83 -2.44 -9.25
N THR A 17 15.13 -3.32 -8.30
CA THR A 17 16.52 -3.55 -7.85
C THR A 17 17.43 -3.96 -9.01
N ALA A 18 16.97 -4.88 -9.86
CA ALA A 18 17.72 -5.29 -11.05
C ALA A 18 17.91 -4.12 -12.03
N TRP A 19 16.86 -3.32 -12.25
CA TRP A 19 16.93 -2.10 -13.05
C TRP A 19 17.98 -1.15 -12.47
N GLU A 20 17.83 -0.68 -11.24
CA GLU A 20 18.73 0.25 -10.56
C GLU A 20 20.19 -0.19 -10.59
N ARG A 21 20.45 -1.46 -10.26
CA ARG A 21 21.81 -2.03 -10.20
C ARG A 21 22.37 -2.43 -11.58
N ARG A 22 21.56 -2.33 -12.64
CA ARG A 22 21.92 -2.69 -14.02
C ARG A 22 22.49 -4.11 -14.11
N THR A 23 21.94 -5.06 -13.35
CA THR A 23 22.36 -6.46 -13.38
C THR A 23 22.03 -7.12 -14.72
N GLU A 24 22.54 -8.32 -14.98
CA GLU A 24 22.12 -9.08 -16.17
C GLU A 24 20.58 -9.18 -16.24
N GLY A 25 20.01 -8.93 -17.42
CA GLY A 25 18.56 -8.93 -17.63
C GLY A 25 17.83 -7.64 -17.22
N TRP A 26 18.50 -6.61 -16.69
CA TRP A 26 17.84 -5.40 -16.15
C TRP A 26 16.89 -4.69 -17.13
N LYS A 27 17.21 -4.70 -18.44
CA LYS A 27 16.36 -4.08 -19.47
C LYS A 27 15.01 -4.77 -19.55
N HIS A 28 15.00 -6.09 -19.43
CA HIS A 28 13.78 -6.88 -19.39
C HIS A 28 12.99 -6.61 -18.10
N SER A 29 13.65 -6.57 -16.94
CA SER A 29 13.02 -6.21 -15.66
C SER A 29 12.34 -4.84 -15.71
N ARG A 30 12.99 -3.84 -16.31
CA ARG A 30 12.40 -2.52 -16.58
C ARG A 30 11.16 -2.62 -17.46
N GLU A 31 11.22 -3.37 -18.56
CA GLU A 31 10.07 -3.55 -19.45
C GLU A 31 8.89 -4.22 -18.74
N LEU A 32 9.16 -5.21 -17.86
CA LEU A 32 8.14 -5.84 -17.03
C LEU A 32 7.51 -4.84 -16.05
N LEU A 33 8.29 -3.96 -15.43
CA LEU A 33 7.78 -2.91 -14.55
C LEU A 33 6.88 -1.90 -15.28
N VAL A 34 7.31 -1.41 -16.44
CA VAL A 34 6.51 -0.48 -17.24
C VAL A 34 5.19 -1.14 -17.66
N LYS A 35 5.24 -2.41 -18.09
CA LYS A 35 4.03 -3.18 -18.41
C LYS A 35 3.16 -3.46 -17.20
N LEU A 36 3.74 -3.63 -16.02
CA LEU A 36 3.01 -3.79 -14.75
C LEU A 36 2.19 -2.53 -14.44
N LEU A 37 2.81 -1.35 -14.51
CA LEU A 37 2.13 -0.06 -14.31
C LEU A 37 0.97 0.11 -15.29
N ASP A 38 1.24 -0.04 -16.58
CA ASP A 38 0.26 0.10 -17.64
C ASP A 38 -0.84 -0.96 -17.59
N GLY A 39 -0.49 -2.19 -17.22
CA GLY A 39 -1.43 -3.30 -17.13
C GLY A 39 -2.41 -3.13 -15.99
N ILE A 40 -1.93 -2.77 -14.79
CA ILE A 40 -2.80 -2.45 -13.65
C ILE A 40 -3.70 -1.26 -13.98
N ALA A 41 -3.17 -0.20 -14.60
CA ALA A 41 -3.95 0.98 -14.98
C ALA A 41 -5.08 0.70 -15.98
N ARG A 42 -5.01 -0.40 -16.73
CA ARG A 42 -6.05 -0.82 -17.68
C ARG A 42 -7.12 -1.74 -17.09
N LEU A 43 -6.93 -2.26 -15.89
CA LEU A 43 -7.95 -3.08 -15.23
C LEU A 43 -9.18 -2.22 -14.90
N LYS A 44 -10.38 -2.80 -14.97
CA LYS A 44 -11.66 -2.06 -14.79
C LYS A 44 -11.72 -1.24 -13.50
N HIS A 45 -11.16 -1.77 -12.41
CA HIS A 45 -11.09 -1.14 -11.09
C HIS A 45 -9.64 -0.87 -10.68
N GLY A 46 -8.68 -0.87 -11.62
CA GLY A 46 -7.27 -0.67 -11.34
C GLY A 46 -6.76 -1.59 -10.22
N ILE A 47 -6.24 -0.98 -9.15
CA ILE A 47 -5.77 -1.70 -7.96
C ILE A 47 -6.90 -2.41 -7.21
N GLY A 48 -8.13 -1.87 -7.28
CA GLY A 48 -9.32 -2.44 -6.67
C GLY A 48 -9.73 -3.80 -7.24
N ASN A 49 -9.25 -4.17 -8.44
CA ASN A 49 -9.41 -5.55 -8.94
C ASN A 49 -8.79 -6.57 -7.98
N ASN A 50 -7.68 -6.21 -7.32
CA ASN A 50 -6.90 -6.99 -6.35
C ASN A 50 -6.33 -8.33 -6.85
N ALA A 51 -6.97 -8.99 -7.81
CA ALA A 51 -6.47 -10.16 -8.50
C ALA A 51 -6.34 -9.87 -10.00
N MET A 52 -5.25 -10.34 -10.59
CA MET A 52 -5.02 -10.30 -12.03
C MET A 52 -4.30 -11.55 -12.52
N LEU A 53 -4.37 -11.81 -13.82
CA LEU A 53 -3.49 -12.76 -14.49
C LEU A 53 -2.26 -12.01 -14.99
N LEU A 54 -1.09 -12.36 -14.46
CA LEU A 54 0.20 -11.84 -14.89
C LEU A 54 0.98 -12.95 -15.59
N ASN A 55 1.46 -12.68 -16.80
CA ASN A 55 2.49 -13.49 -17.44
C ASN A 55 3.88 -12.95 -17.05
N PRO A 56 4.64 -13.65 -16.19
CA PRO A 56 5.91 -13.13 -15.66
C PRO A 56 7.02 -13.05 -16.73
N LYS A 57 6.86 -13.73 -17.87
CA LYS A 57 7.82 -13.68 -18.98
C LYS A 57 7.55 -12.50 -19.92
N THR A 58 6.29 -12.16 -20.17
CA THR A 58 5.93 -11.12 -21.14
C THR A 58 5.52 -9.81 -20.49
N GLY A 59 5.17 -9.82 -19.20
CA GLY A 59 4.55 -8.70 -18.48
C GLY A 59 3.08 -8.47 -18.86
N GLU A 60 2.48 -9.38 -19.62
CA GLU A 60 1.07 -9.25 -19.99
C GLU A 60 0.17 -9.39 -18.77
N ILE A 61 -0.77 -8.45 -18.63
CA ILE A 61 -1.76 -8.42 -17.56
C ILE A 61 -3.15 -8.51 -18.15
N ARG A 62 -3.99 -9.36 -17.56
CA ARG A 62 -5.41 -9.53 -17.88
C ARG A 62 -6.24 -9.63 -16.61
N GLU A 63 -7.52 -9.29 -16.71
CA GLU A 63 -8.48 -9.58 -15.66
C GLU A 63 -8.62 -11.09 -15.43
N CYS A 64 -8.89 -11.48 -14.19
CA CYS A 64 -9.20 -12.87 -13.88
C CYS A 64 -10.61 -13.21 -14.41
N PRO A 65 -10.80 -14.40 -15.02
CA PRO A 65 -12.13 -14.85 -15.41
C PRO A 65 -12.96 -15.26 -14.17
N PRO A 66 -14.28 -15.37 -14.30
CA PRO A 66 -15.12 -16.01 -13.28
C PRO A 66 -14.59 -17.41 -12.91
N PRO A 67 -14.71 -17.85 -11.64
CA PRO A 67 -15.49 -17.24 -10.57
C PRO A 67 -14.74 -16.17 -9.74
N THR A 68 -13.55 -15.72 -10.16
CA THR A 68 -12.84 -14.65 -9.45
C THR A 68 -13.67 -13.37 -9.43
N PRO A 69 -13.87 -12.72 -8.27
CA PRO A 69 -14.59 -11.45 -8.19
C PRO A 69 -13.94 -10.37 -9.06
N ALA A 70 -14.74 -9.48 -9.64
CA ALA A 70 -14.23 -8.36 -10.43
C ALA A 70 -13.40 -7.36 -9.60
N TYR A 71 -13.66 -7.29 -8.30
CA TYR A 71 -12.93 -6.49 -7.32
C TYR A 71 -12.91 -7.19 -5.96
N ALA A 72 -11.89 -6.91 -5.16
CA ALA A 72 -11.81 -7.38 -3.77
C ALA A 72 -10.92 -6.45 -2.96
N ILE A 73 -11.44 -5.82 -1.91
CA ILE A 73 -10.65 -4.94 -1.05
C ILE A 73 -10.35 -5.68 0.25
N SER A 74 -9.10 -5.61 0.72
CA SER A 74 -8.67 -6.28 1.95
C SER A 74 -7.84 -5.33 2.84
N HIS A 75 -7.88 -5.55 4.15
CA HIS A 75 -6.98 -4.88 5.09
C HIS A 75 -5.51 -5.27 4.91
N LEU A 76 -5.23 -6.43 4.29
CA LEU A 76 -3.86 -6.82 4.01
C LEU A 76 -3.29 -6.18 2.73
N SER A 77 -4.15 -5.59 1.90
CA SER A 77 -3.70 -4.84 0.74
C SER A 77 -2.81 -3.69 1.21
N MET A 78 -1.71 -3.43 0.51
CA MET A 78 -0.81 -2.29 0.78
C MET A 78 0.07 -2.36 2.05
N LEU A 79 0.02 -3.44 2.84
CA LEU A 79 0.85 -3.55 4.06
C LEU A 79 2.23 -4.18 3.84
N PHE A 80 2.48 -4.75 2.66
CA PHE A 80 3.70 -5.53 2.38
C PHE A 80 4.59 -4.83 1.36
N GLY A 81 4.89 -3.55 1.60
CA GLY A 81 5.85 -2.77 0.83
C GLY A 81 5.36 -2.26 -0.53
N PHE A 82 4.12 -2.55 -0.94
CA PHE A 82 3.59 -2.05 -2.21
C PHE A 82 3.64 -0.52 -2.29
N PRO A 83 3.12 0.26 -1.32
CA PRO A 83 3.16 1.72 -1.39
C PRO A 83 4.58 2.28 -1.51
N GLU A 84 5.52 1.77 -0.71
CA GLU A 84 6.91 2.22 -0.68
C GLU A 84 7.64 1.93 -2.00
N ILE A 85 7.51 0.70 -2.48
CA ILE A 85 8.17 0.26 -3.72
C ILE A 85 7.59 0.98 -4.93
N PHE A 86 6.26 1.14 -4.99
CA PHE A 86 5.62 1.84 -6.10
C PHE A 86 5.90 3.34 -6.07
N ALA A 87 5.96 3.99 -4.88
CA ALA A 87 6.39 5.38 -4.79
C ALA A 87 7.80 5.58 -5.37
N GLY A 88 8.75 4.72 -4.99
CA GLY A 88 10.11 4.73 -5.54
C GLY A 88 10.16 4.46 -7.05
N LEU A 89 9.40 3.46 -7.52
CA LEU A 89 9.29 3.13 -8.94
C LEU A 89 8.74 4.31 -9.76
N LEU A 90 7.66 4.94 -9.30
CA LEU A 90 7.04 6.06 -10.00
C LEU A 90 8.01 7.24 -10.08
N ASP A 91 8.72 7.54 -8.99
CA ASP A 91 9.75 8.59 -8.97
C ASP A 91 10.90 8.29 -9.95
N TYR A 92 11.39 7.05 -9.95
CA TYR A 92 12.50 6.59 -10.79
C TYR A 92 12.12 6.55 -12.29
N ALA A 93 10.90 6.14 -12.60
CA ALA A 93 10.44 5.93 -13.98
C ALA A 93 9.84 7.19 -14.64
N LYS A 94 9.43 8.22 -13.88
CA LYS A 94 8.66 9.38 -14.42
C LYS A 94 9.35 10.12 -15.56
N GLY A 95 10.68 10.15 -15.58
CA GLY A 95 11.45 10.83 -16.63
C GLY A 95 11.50 10.05 -17.95
N GLU A 96 11.61 8.73 -17.90
CA GLU A 96 11.75 7.86 -19.08
C GLU A 96 10.39 7.33 -19.58
N TYR A 97 9.43 7.12 -18.68
CA TYR A 97 8.12 6.52 -18.96
C TYR A 97 6.95 7.35 -18.41
N PRO A 98 6.83 8.64 -18.76
CA PRO A 98 5.83 9.54 -18.17
C PRO A 98 4.38 9.07 -18.39
N SER A 99 4.09 8.45 -19.54
CA SER A 99 2.74 7.96 -19.85
C SER A 99 2.32 6.79 -18.94
N ALA A 100 3.19 5.80 -18.75
CA ALA A 100 2.88 4.65 -17.89
C ALA A 100 2.75 5.07 -16.43
N VAL A 101 3.66 5.94 -15.96
CA VAL A 101 3.59 6.54 -14.62
C VAL A 101 2.29 7.33 -14.45
N GLY A 102 1.93 8.19 -15.40
CA GLY A 102 0.72 9.01 -15.34
C GLY A 102 -0.57 8.19 -15.36
N ASN A 103 -0.62 7.10 -16.14
CA ASN A 103 -1.77 6.20 -16.18
C ASN A 103 -1.94 5.45 -14.86
N PHE A 104 -0.85 4.90 -14.31
CA PHE A 104 -0.88 4.22 -13.03
C PHE A 104 -1.21 5.17 -11.88
N MET A 105 -0.62 6.38 -11.86
CA MET A 105 -0.84 7.36 -10.80
C MET A 105 -2.33 7.70 -10.64
N LYS A 106 -3.10 7.75 -11.72
CA LYS A 106 -4.55 7.98 -11.65
C LYS A 106 -5.26 6.92 -10.83
N VAL A 107 -5.04 5.63 -11.15
CA VAL A 107 -5.69 4.52 -10.42
C VAL A 107 -5.14 4.34 -9.01
N TRP A 108 -3.87 4.70 -8.80
CA TRP A 108 -3.25 4.69 -7.48
C TRP A 108 -3.87 5.73 -6.56
N LEU A 109 -3.95 6.98 -7.02
CA LEU A 109 -4.56 8.06 -6.25
C LEU A 109 -6.05 7.81 -5.97
N SER A 110 -6.79 7.21 -6.90
CA SER A 110 -8.17 6.76 -6.63
C SER A 110 -8.24 5.78 -5.46
N TYR A 111 -7.34 4.79 -5.41
CA TYR A 111 -7.27 3.86 -4.28
C TYR A 111 -6.88 4.56 -2.98
N CYS A 112 -5.86 5.43 -3.02
CA CYS A 112 -5.39 6.20 -1.87
C CYS A 112 -6.47 7.09 -1.24
N ARG A 113 -7.27 7.79 -2.07
CA ARG A 113 -8.40 8.60 -1.60
C ARG A 113 -9.52 7.73 -1.03
N ALA A 114 -9.86 6.63 -1.70
CA ALA A 114 -11.03 5.83 -1.36
C ALA A 114 -10.88 5.01 -0.07
N TYR A 115 -9.69 4.48 0.21
CA TYR A 115 -9.50 3.48 1.27
C TYR A 115 -10.06 3.95 2.63
N ASN A 116 -9.62 5.12 3.09
CA ASN A 116 -10.13 5.76 4.31
C ASN A 116 -11.13 6.91 4.02
N GLY A 117 -11.47 7.18 2.76
CA GLY A 117 -12.32 8.32 2.36
C GLY A 117 -13.81 8.16 2.67
N GLY A 118 -14.22 6.98 3.13
CA GLY A 118 -15.60 6.66 3.46
C GLY A 118 -16.50 6.41 2.22
N PRO A 119 -17.79 6.08 2.44
CA PRO A 119 -18.65 5.54 1.39
C PRO A 119 -18.88 6.47 0.19
N GLU A 120 -18.93 7.78 0.42
CA GLU A 120 -19.12 8.76 -0.66
C GLU A 120 -17.91 8.77 -1.61
N VAL A 121 -16.69 8.83 -1.08
CA VAL A 121 -15.47 8.80 -1.87
C VAL A 121 -15.30 7.46 -2.56
N GLN A 122 -15.59 6.34 -1.87
CA GLN A 122 -15.51 5.00 -2.46
C GLN A 122 -16.45 4.84 -3.66
N ARG A 123 -17.72 5.26 -3.52
CA ARG A 123 -18.67 5.24 -4.64
C ARG A 123 -18.25 6.16 -5.78
N LYS A 124 -17.68 7.33 -5.48
CA LYS A 124 -17.16 8.25 -6.50
C LYS A 124 -15.99 7.65 -7.28
N GLU A 125 -15.05 7.01 -6.61
CA GLU A 125 -13.81 6.49 -7.21
C GLU A 125 -14.02 5.12 -7.90
N PHE A 126 -14.86 4.24 -7.32
CA PHE A 126 -14.97 2.84 -7.74
C PHE A 126 -16.39 2.41 -8.14
N GLY A 127 -17.42 3.19 -7.81
CA GLY A 127 -18.81 2.83 -8.04
C GLY A 127 -19.38 1.83 -7.03
N PHE A 128 -18.62 1.47 -6.00
CA PHE A 128 -19.03 0.57 -4.92
C PHE A 128 -18.41 0.99 -3.59
N GLU A 129 -18.98 0.50 -2.49
CA GLU A 129 -18.46 0.68 -1.15
C GLU A 129 -17.47 -0.43 -0.80
N PHE A 130 -16.43 -0.08 -0.04
CA PHE A 130 -15.48 -1.05 0.45
C PHE A 130 -16.12 -1.84 1.60
N PRO A 131 -15.81 -3.14 1.72
CA PRO A 131 -16.46 -3.99 2.72
C PRO A 131 -15.98 -3.64 4.13
N ASP A 132 -16.78 -3.94 5.15
CA ASP A 132 -16.48 -3.62 6.56
C ASP A 132 -15.15 -4.20 7.09
N HIS A 133 -14.61 -5.23 6.43
CA HIS A 133 -13.33 -5.84 6.79
C HIS A 133 -12.10 -5.13 6.18
N ALA A 134 -12.29 -4.10 5.35
CA ALA A 134 -11.24 -3.19 4.90
C ALA A 134 -10.89 -2.19 6.04
N THR A 135 -10.28 -2.76 7.08
CA THR A 135 -9.91 -2.09 8.35
C THR A 135 -8.44 -1.61 8.32
N TRP A 136 -7.79 -1.40 9.47
CA TRP A 136 -6.41 -0.95 9.60
C TRP A 136 -6.24 0.50 9.16
N THR A 137 -7.18 1.34 9.61
CA THR A 137 -7.29 2.75 9.21
C THR A 137 -6.04 3.54 9.59
N GLN A 138 -5.46 3.28 10.77
CA GLN A 138 -4.23 3.91 11.23
C GLN A 138 -3.07 3.61 10.27
N SER A 139 -2.90 2.36 9.83
CA SER A 139 -1.85 2.01 8.87
C SER A 139 -2.08 2.65 7.49
N HIS A 140 -3.31 2.59 7.00
CA HIS A 140 -3.68 3.09 5.68
C HIS A 140 -3.79 4.62 5.60
N SER A 141 -3.63 5.32 6.73
CA SER A 141 -3.47 6.77 6.73
C SER A 141 -2.28 7.24 5.89
N THR A 142 -1.27 6.37 5.71
CA THR A 142 -0.16 6.60 4.79
C THR A 142 -0.59 6.75 3.32
N LEU A 143 -1.64 6.05 2.90
CA LEU A 143 -2.22 6.19 1.57
C LEU A 143 -2.90 7.55 1.40
N THR A 144 -3.68 7.96 2.39
CA THR A 144 -4.35 9.28 2.39
C THR A 144 -3.32 10.39 2.31
N ALA A 145 -2.23 10.26 3.06
CA ALA A 145 -1.14 11.21 3.02
C ALA A 145 -0.35 11.19 1.71
N PHE A 146 -0.16 10.03 1.06
CA PHE A 146 0.40 9.98 -0.29
C PHE A 146 -0.44 10.84 -1.25
N ALA A 147 -1.77 10.67 -1.23
CA ALA A 147 -2.67 11.50 -2.02
C ALA A 147 -2.59 12.98 -1.64
N ALA A 148 -2.47 13.31 -0.35
CA ALA A 148 -2.29 14.68 0.12
C ALA A 148 -1.07 15.37 -0.51
N VAL A 149 0.06 14.67 -0.61
CA VAL A 149 1.31 15.19 -1.18
C VAL A 149 1.18 15.40 -2.69
N GLU A 150 0.72 14.40 -3.42
CA GLU A 150 0.59 14.45 -4.87
C GLU A 150 -0.43 15.51 -5.33
N GLU A 151 -1.53 15.68 -4.57
CA GLU A 151 -2.60 16.62 -4.88
C GLU A 151 -2.43 17.98 -4.21
N LYS A 152 -1.42 18.13 -3.34
CA LYS A 152 -1.19 19.34 -2.51
C LYS A 152 -2.44 19.73 -1.69
N SER A 153 -3.05 18.74 -1.06
CA SER A 153 -4.31 18.89 -0.32
C SER A 153 -4.08 18.90 1.19
N ASP A 154 -4.24 20.08 1.80
CA ASP A 154 -4.16 20.24 3.25
C ASP A 154 -5.28 19.46 3.98
N ASP A 155 -6.46 19.33 3.35
CA ASP A 155 -7.58 18.55 3.90
C ASP A 155 -7.24 17.06 4.00
N LEU A 156 -6.66 16.48 2.94
CA LEU A 156 -6.18 15.10 2.99
C LEU A 156 -5.03 14.93 3.98
N GLY A 157 -4.16 15.94 4.11
CA GLY A 157 -3.08 15.94 5.11
C GLY A 157 -3.62 15.87 6.54
N ASN A 158 -4.60 16.73 6.86
CA ASN A 158 -5.29 16.73 8.15
C ASN A 158 -6.06 15.42 8.39
N ALA A 159 -6.72 14.89 7.35
CA ALA A 159 -7.42 13.61 7.41
C ALA A 159 -6.45 12.46 7.72
N ALA A 160 -5.28 12.41 7.07
CA ALA A 160 -4.26 11.40 7.34
C ALA A 160 -3.77 11.44 8.79
N TRP A 161 -3.49 12.63 9.34
CA TRP A 161 -3.13 12.76 10.76
C TRP A 161 -4.25 12.32 11.71
N SER A 162 -5.50 12.69 11.39
CA SER A 162 -6.65 12.27 12.19
C SER A 162 -6.82 10.75 12.15
N GLN A 163 -6.71 10.14 10.97
CA GLN A 163 -6.73 8.69 10.79
C GLN A 163 -5.59 8.03 11.56
N PHE A 164 -4.39 8.59 11.55
CA PHE A 164 -3.28 8.02 12.29
C PHE A 164 -3.48 8.05 13.82
N PHE A 165 -3.92 9.17 14.39
CA PHE A 165 -3.95 9.34 15.85
C PHE A 165 -5.26 8.96 16.53
N ARG A 166 -6.37 8.89 15.79
CA ARG A 166 -7.74 8.84 16.35
C ARG A 166 -8.55 7.63 15.92
N THR A 167 -7.93 6.60 15.35
CA THR A 167 -8.63 5.37 14.93
C THR A 167 -8.15 4.14 15.71
N ASP A 168 -8.01 3.02 15.04
CA ASP A 168 -7.57 1.72 15.54
C ASP A 168 -6.08 1.66 15.92
N THR A 169 -5.69 0.51 16.48
CA THR A 169 -4.32 0.14 16.84
C THR A 169 -3.73 0.95 18.01
N TYR A 170 -2.84 1.91 17.76
CA TYR A 170 -2.12 2.65 18.81
C TYR A 170 -2.54 4.12 18.83
N PRO A 171 -3.64 4.48 19.51
CA PRO A 171 -4.08 5.87 19.62
C PRO A 171 -3.02 6.74 20.32
N GLN A 172 -3.14 8.06 20.14
CA GLN A 172 -2.17 9.04 20.68
C GLN A 172 -1.82 8.85 22.16
N LYS A 173 -2.78 8.39 22.97
CA LYS A 173 -2.57 8.01 24.36
C LYS A 173 -2.66 6.49 24.47
N TYR A 174 -1.55 5.82 24.16
CA TYR A 174 -1.40 4.38 24.33
C TYR A 174 -0.51 4.07 25.54
N ASP A 175 -0.87 3.05 26.31
CA ASP A 175 -0.07 2.61 27.44
C ASP A 175 1.12 1.78 26.96
N LEU A 176 2.30 2.38 26.99
CA LEU A 176 3.59 1.77 26.64
C LEU A 176 4.33 1.29 27.89
N THR A 177 3.64 0.52 28.73
CA THR A 177 4.26 -0.07 29.92
C THR A 177 5.12 -1.27 29.55
N VAL A 178 6.36 -1.26 30.04
CA VAL A 178 7.25 -2.41 30.06
C VAL A 178 7.26 -2.97 31.48
N ILE A 179 6.97 -4.26 31.62
CA ILE A 179 7.02 -4.95 32.92
C ILE A 179 8.22 -5.88 32.97
N LYS A 180 8.82 -5.98 34.16
CA LYS A 180 9.89 -6.94 34.42
C LYS A 180 9.28 -8.31 34.64
N THR A 181 9.90 -9.33 34.04
CA THR A 181 9.53 -10.73 34.20
C THR A 181 10.56 -11.42 35.08
N SER A 182 10.13 -12.32 35.97
CA SER A 182 11.02 -13.12 36.82
C SER A 182 10.35 -14.42 37.30
N PRO A 183 11.12 -15.47 37.66
CA PRO A 183 10.56 -16.67 38.27
C PRO A 183 9.82 -16.40 39.58
N PRO A 184 8.80 -17.21 39.93
CA PRO A 184 8.34 -18.43 39.23
C PRO A 184 7.30 -18.19 38.12
N GLU A 185 6.76 -16.98 38.01
CA GLU A 185 5.67 -16.67 37.05
C GLU A 185 6.17 -16.70 35.60
N TYR A 186 7.46 -16.41 35.39
CA TYR A 186 8.13 -16.50 34.11
C TYR A 186 9.35 -17.42 34.19
N PHE A 187 9.73 -18.04 33.07
CA PHE A 187 10.84 -19.00 33.05
C PHE A 187 12.21 -18.38 33.37
N THR A 188 12.42 -17.11 32.98
CA THR A 188 13.68 -16.38 33.17
C THR A 188 13.41 -14.93 33.53
N ASN A 189 14.43 -14.25 34.06
CA ASN A 189 14.39 -12.80 34.18
C ASN A 189 14.37 -12.15 32.80
N GLY A 190 13.57 -11.10 32.62
CA GLY A 190 13.45 -10.38 31.35
C GLY A 190 12.52 -9.17 31.45
N GLU A 191 12.02 -8.73 30.30
CA GLU A 191 11.06 -7.64 30.17
C GLU A 191 10.02 -7.99 29.09
N GLU A 192 8.78 -7.57 29.28
CA GLU A 192 7.73 -7.67 28.26
C GLU A 192 6.92 -6.37 28.16
N GLY A 193 6.51 -6.03 26.94
CA GLY A 193 5.56 -4.95 26.66
C GLY A 193 4.22 -5.56 26.24
N PRO A 194 3.35 -5.97 27.18
CA PRO A 194 2.19 -6.82 26.87
C PRO A 194 1.12 -6.11 26.03
N SER A 195 1.12 -4.78 26.03
CA SER A 195 0.27 -3.96 25.17
C SER A 195 0.78 -3.89 23.72
N ILE A 196 2.06 -4.20 23.47
CA ILE A 196 2.65 -4.12 22.14
C ILE A 196 2.56 -5.47 21.42
N ARG A 197 2.17 -5.42 20.15
CA ARG A 197 2.07 -6.53 19.23
C ARG A 197 2.86 -6.18 17.97
N THR A 198 3.52 -7.18 17.39
CA THR A 198 4.46 -6.95 16.28
C THR A 198 3.81 -6.33 15.05
N ASN A 199 2.60 -6.76 14.70
CA ASN A 199 1.90 -6.25 13.52
C ASN A 199 1.61 -4.77 13.69
N GLU A 200 0.94 -4.43 14.78
CA GLU A 200 0.56 -3.08 15.17
C GLU A 200 1.78 -2.15 15.27
N ALA A 201 2.89 -2.62 15.84
CA ALA A 201 4.13 -1.86 15.94
C ALA A 201 4.77 -1.60 14.58
N ALA A 202 4.75 -2.59 13.68
CA ALA A 202 5.35 -2.46 12.35
C ALA A 202 4.55 -1.51 11.44
N ILE A 203 3.22 -1.51 11.53
CA ILE A 203 2.35 -0.73 10.65
C ILE A 203 2.04 0.68 11.17
N SER A 204 2.34 0.97 12.43
CA SER A 204 2.20 2.30 13.02
C SER A 204 3.32 3.23 12.54
N ASN A 205 3.39 3.50 11.24
CA ASN A 205 4.49 4.23 10.61
C ASN A 205 4.07 5.39 9.69
N LEU A 206 3.44 6.45 10.24
CA LEU A 206 3.35 7.72 9.51
C LEU A 206 4.71 8.46 9.41
N ALA A 207 5.75 7.98 10.10
CA ALA A 207 7.04 8.66 10.14
C ALA A 207 7.69 8.80 8.76
N ASN A 208 7.36 7.92 7.81
CA ASN A 208 7.88 7.96 6.44
C ASN A 208 7.40 9.18 5.61
N ILE A 209 6.28 9.82 5.97
CA ILE A 209 5.67 10.91 5.19
C ILE A 209 5.43 12.19 5.99
N ARG A 210 5.73 12.19 7.30
CA ARG A 210 5.64 13.36 8.18
C ARG A 210 6.32 14.62 7.63
N LYS A 211 7.40 14.48 6.86
CA LYS A 211 8.10 15.63 6.24
C LYS A 211 7.34 16.28 5.08
N TYR A 212 6.29 15.64 4.58
CA TYR A 212 5.53 16.07 3.40
C TYR A 212 4.09 16.49 3.74
N ILE A 213 3.67 16.32 4.98
CA ILE A 213 2.40 16.85 5.51
C ILE A 213 2.79 18.02 6.42
N LYS A 214 2.34 19.23 6.07
CA LYS A 214 2.60 20.44 6.89
C LYS A 214 1.89 20.38 8.23
#